data_AF-A0A4S5E3U8-F1
#
_entry.id   AF-A0A4S5E3U8-F1
#
_cell.length_a   1.000
_cell.length_b   1.000
_cell.length_c   1.000
_cell.angle_alpha   90.00
_cell.angle_beta   90.00
_cell.angle_gamma   90.00
#
_symmetry.space_group_name_H-M   'P 1'
#
loop_
_entity.id
_entity.type
_entity.pdbx_description
1 polymer ?
#
loop_
_entity_poly.entity_id
_entity_poly.type
_entity_poly.pdbx_seq_one_letter_code
_entity_poly.pdbx_strand_id
1 'polypeptide(L)'
;MRLLPRLRPNPDAFGSATENFARFMGTPQFLFYMSVFCAVWLLWNTLAPESLRFDSAAIGFTLLTLMLSLQASYAAPLLLLAQNRQDDRDRVSLKEDRQRAERNLSDTEYLTREIAELRIALRDVATRDYVRSELRSVLDEVLETADGQDVLLQKRKPRKPSDATTSVPRVQPAGRQSQ
;
A
#
# COMPACT_ATOMS: atom_id res chain seq x y z
N MET A 1 37.66 -48.58 0.22
CA MET A 1 38.31 -47.26 0.33
C MET A 1 37.39 -46.17 -0.22
N ARG A 2 36.67 -45.44 0.65
CA ARG A 2 36.07 -44.13 0.33
C ARG A 2 35.54 -43.50 1.62
N LEU A 3 36.45 -42.89 2.39
CA LEU A 3 36.11 -41.91 3.42
C LEU A 3 36.70 -40.57 2.96
N LEU A 4 35.90 -39.78 2.26
CA LEU A 4 36.14 -38.34 2.17
C LEU A 4 34.90 -37.68 2.80
N PRO A 5 35.03 -37.07 3.98
CA PRO A 5 33.95 -36.28 4.55
C PRO A 5 33.66 -35.12 3.59
N ARG A 6 32.40 -35.01 3.16
CA ARG A 6 31.92 -33.89 2.36
C ARG A 6 31.97 -32.64 3.24
N LEU A 7 33.04 -31.86 3.13
CA LEU A 7 33.08 -30.48 3.60
C LEU A 7 31.95 -29.75 2.87
N ARG A 8 30.83 -29.51 3.57
CA ARG A 8 29.80 -28.59 3.11
C ARG A 8 30.28 -27.20 3.57
N PRO A 9 30.70 -26.31 2.67
CA PRO A 9 31.01 -24.94 3.04
C PRO A 9 29.70 -24.33 3.58
N ASN A 10 29.71 -23.80 4.80
CA ASN A 10 28.52 -23.27 5.44
C ASN A 10 28.16 -21.91 4.79
N PRO A 11 27.13 -21.85 3.92
CA PRO A 11 26.90 -20.71 3.01
C PRO A 11 26.58 -19.40 3.74
N ASP A 12 26.04 -19.46 4.96
CA ASP A 12 25.64 -18.29 5.76
C ASP A 12 26.84 -17.52 6.34
N ALA A 13 27.91 -18.23 6.70
CA ALA A 13 29.14 -17.62 7.20
C ALA A 13 29.91 -16.88 6.09
N PHE A 14 29.91 -17.43 4.87
CA PHE A 14 30.50 -16.75 3.72
C PHE A 14 29.66 -15.55 3.27
N GLY A 15 28.34 -15.66 3.35
CA GLY A 15 27.44 -14.57 2.97
C GLY A 15 27.59 -13.32 3.83
N SER A 16 27.70 -13.49 5.14
CA SER A 16 27.93 -12.40 6.10
C SER A 16 29.34 -11.80 5.96
N ALA A 17 30.37 -12.62 5.72
CA ALA A 17 31.73 -12.14 5.47
C ALA A 17 31.81 -11.26 4.22
N THR A 18 31.18 -11.68 3.12
CA THR A 18 31.09 -10.89 1.88
C THR A 18 30.37 -9.56 2.08
N GLU A 19 29.26 -9.55 2.82
CA GLU A 19 28.48 -8.33 3.04
C GLU A 19 29.24 -7.30 3.90
N ASN A 20 29.97 -7.77 4.91
CA ASN A 20 30.89 -6.94 5.67
C ASN A 20 32.04 -6.42 4.79
N PHE A 21 32.58 -7.25 3.89
CA PHE A 21 33.66 -6.85 2.99
C PHE A 21 33.20 -5.80 1.96
N ALA A 22 31.98 -5.92 1.43
CA ALA A 22 31.36 -4.94 0.55
C ALA A 22 31.13 -3.59 1.26
N ARG A 23 30.62 -3.62 2.50
CA ARG A 23 30.50 -2.41 3.35
C ARG A 23 31.87 -1.79 3.67
N PHE A 24 32.89 -2.62 3.87
CA PHE A 24 34.24 -2.18 4.16
C PHE A 24 34.90 -1.50 2.95
N MET A 25 34.78 -2.06 1.74
CA MET A 25 35.31 -1.45 0.50
C MET A 25 34.61 -0.16 0.10
N GLY A 26 33.33 0.01 0.43
CA GLY A 26 32.56 1.22 0.10
C GLY A 26 32.82 2.42 1.03
N THR A 27 33.56 2.24 2.12
CA THR A 27 33.79 3.28 3.13
C THR A 27 35.13 3.99 2.88
N PRO A 28 35.23 5.33 2.97
CA PRO A 28 36.50 6.07 2.78
C PRO A 28 37.62 5.67 3.75
N GLN A 29 37.26 4.99 4.84
CA GLN A 29 38.16 4.46 5.84
C GLN A 29 39.10 3.36 5.31
N PHE A 30 38.67 2.57 4.31
CA PHE A 30 39.54 1.58 3.66
C PHE A 30 40.71 2.23 2.94
N LEU A 31 40.42 3.26 2.14
CA LEU A 31 41.43 4.05 1.43
C LEU A 31 42.40 4.69 2.41
N PHE A 32 41.89 5.25 3.52
CA PHE A 32 42.74 5.82 4.57
C PHE A 32 43.72 4.81 5.16
N TYR A 33 43.25 3.63 5.58
CA TYR A 33 44.14 2.58 6.11
C TYR A 33 45.17 2.11 5.08
N MET A 34 44.79 1.96 3.82
CA MET A 34 45.72 1.59 2.75
C MET A 34 46.78 2.68 2.51
N SER A 35 46.38 3.95 2.50
CA SER A 35 47.33 5.07 2.38
C SER A 35 48.29 5.14 3.57
N VAL A 36 47.79 4.94 4.79
CA VAL A 36 48.63 4.88 6.00
C VAL A 36 49.60 3.71 5.94
N PHE A 37 49.15 2.52 5.53
CA PHE A 37 50.02 1.35 5.38
C PHE A 37 51.14 1.62 4.37
N CYS A 38 50.82 2.15 3.19
CA CYS A 38 51.82 2.54 2.20
C CYS A 38 52.79 3.60 2.77
N ALA A 39 52.27 4.64 3.44
CA ALA A 39 53.10 5.70 4.00
C ALA A 39 54.08 5.17 5.07
N VAL A 40 53.60 4.31 5.99
CA VAL A 40 54.43 3.67 7.01
C VAL A 40 55.48 2.76 6.39
N TRP A 41 55.12 1.99 5.36
CA TRP A 41 56.05 1.11 4.66
C TRP A 41 57.17 1.90 3.95
N LEU A 42 56.80 2.99 3.28
CA LEU A 42 57.74 3.90 2.64
C LEU A 42 58.64 4.57 3.68
N LEU A 43 58.09 5.09 4.78
CA LEU A 43 58.86 5.68 5.88
C LEU A 43 59.85 4.66 6.47
N TRP A 44 59.38 3.45 6.76
CA TRP A 44 60.23 2.40 7.34
C TRP A 44 61.40 2.06 6.42
N ASN A 45 61.15 1.82 5.13
CA ASN A 45 62.20 1.46 4.18
C ASN A 45 63.12 2.63 3.79
N THR A 46 62.66 3.87 3.92
CA THR A 46 63.50 5.07 3.65
C THR A 46 64.38 5.46 4.84
N LEU A 47 63.84 5.44 6.07
CA LEU A 47 64.56 5.83 7.28
C LEU A 47 65.39 4.69 7.91
N ALA A 48 65.10 3.41 7.61
CA ALA A 48 65.89 2.30 8.14
C ALA A 48 67.33 2.28 7.57
N PRO A 49 68.33 1.85 8.35
CA PRO A 49 69.71 1.62 7.87
C PRO A 49 69.76 0.53 6.79
N GLU A 50 70.70 0.64 5.84
CA GLU A 50 70.85 -0.29 4.70
C GLU A 50 70.89 -1.78 5.06
N SER A 51 71.36 -2.12 6.26
CA SER A 51 71.42 -3.50 6.76
C SER A 51 70.06 -4.09 7.18
N LEU A 52 69.02 -3.26 7.36
CA LEU A 52 67.67 -3.65 7.78
C LEU A 52 66.59 -3.29 6.74
N ARG A 53 66.99 -2.75 5.59
CA ARG A 53 66.08 -2.45 4.47
C ARG A 53 65.69 -3.74 3.76
N PHE A 54 64.50 -4.25 4.06
CA PHE A 54 63.92 -5.38 3.35
C PHE A 54 63.49 -5.00 1.92
N ASP A 55 63.15 -3.73 1.67
CA ASP A 55 62.71 -3.22 0.36
C ASP A 55 63.45 -1.90 0.03
N SER A 56 64.61 -1.99 -0.64
CA SER A 56 65.46 -0.84 -0.91
C SER A 56 64.80 0.16 -1.86
N ALA A 57 64.81 1.45 -1.50
CA ALA A 57 64.29 2.54 -2.34
C ALA A 57 64.95 2.59 -3.74
N ALA A 58 66.18 2.07 -3.89
CA ALA A 58 66.94 2.03 -5.14
C ALA A 58 66.30 1.14 -6.24
N ILE A 59 65.50 0.15 -5.85
CA ILE A 59 64.76 -0.77 -6.75
C ILE A 59 63.26 -0.46 -6.81
N GLY A 60 62.85 0.72 -6.30
CA GLY A 60 61.48 1.22 -6.45
C GLY A 60 60.41 0.46 -5.67
N PHE A 61 60.75 -0.08 -4.49
CA PHE A 61 59.82 -0.82 -3.63
C PHE A 61 59.21 -2.06 -4.33
N THR A 62 60.07 -2.96 -4.78
CA THR A 62 59.67 -4.16 -5.54
C THR A 62 58.78 -5.07 -4.69
N LEU A 63 59.04 -5.21 -3.39
CA LEU A 63 58.22 -6.06 -2.52
C LEU A 63 56.82 -5.47 -2.31
N LEU A 64 56.73 -4.16 -2.10
CA LEU A 64 55.44 -3.47 -2.03
C LEU A 64 54.63 -3.69 -3.31
N THR A 65 55.25 -3.55 -4.47
CA THR A 65 54.60 -3.77 -5.77
C THR A 65 54.12 -5.22 -5.92
N LEU A 66 54.94 -6.20 -5.57
CA LEU A 66 54.56 -7.62 -5.59
C LEU A 66 53.40 -7.90 -4.64
N MET A 67 53.41 -7.31 -3.45
CA MET A 67 52.35 -7.47 -2.45
C MET A 67 51.02 -6.85 -2.92
N LEU A 68 51.04 -5.64 -3.49
CA LEU A 68 49.84 -5.03 -4.09
C LEU A 68 49.29 -5.86 -5.26
N SER A 69 50.17 -6.39 -6.11
CA SER A 69 49.78 -7.26 -7.23
C SER A 69 49.10 -8.54 -6.72
N LEU A 70 49.65 -9.15 -5.67
CA LEU A 70 49.06 -10.32 -5.02
C LEU A 70 47.73 -9.99 -4.34
N GLN A 71 47.63 -8.82 -3.70
CA GLN A 71 46.41 -8.36 -3.01
C GLN A 71 45.24 -8.25 -4.00
N ALA A 72 45.48 -7.69 -5.20
CA ALA A 72 44.48 -7.66 -6.27
C ALA A 72 44.11 -9.06 -6.77
N SER A 73 45.10 -9.94 -6.95
CA SER A 73 44.90 -11.31 -7.46
C SER A 73 44.06 -12.19 -6.53
N TYR A 74 44.24 -12.08 -5.20
CA TYR A 74 43.45 -12.85 -4.24
C TYR A 74 42.05 -12.25 -3.98
N ALA A 75 41.87 -10.95 -4.23
CA ALA A 75 40.56 -10.32 -4.14
C ALA A 75 39.59 -10.82 -5.22
N ALA A 76 40.08 -11.10 -6.44
CA ALA A 76 39.26 -11.54 -7.57
C ALA A 76 38.43 -12.81 -7.31
N PRO A 77 38.98 -13.94 -6.82
CA PRO A 77 38.19 -15.16 -6.58
C PRO A 77 37.17 -15.00 -5.44
N LEU A 78 37.49 -14.25 -4.39
CA LEU A 78 36.53 -13.94 -3.32
C LEU A 78 35.41 -13.03 -3.82
N LEU A 79 35.74 -12.06 -4.69
CA LEU A 79 34.77 -11.16 -5.29
C LEU A 79 33.84 -11.90 -6.27
N LEU A 80 34.37 -12.85 -7.05
CA LEU A 80 33.56 -13.67 -7.96
C LEU A 80 32.55 -14.56 -7.20
N LEU A 81 32.97 -15.14 -6.07
CA LEU A 81 32.07 -15.91 -5.20
C LEU A 81 31.01 -15.02 -4.52
N ALA A 82 31.38 -13.79 -4.16
CA ALA A 82 30.47 -12.79 -3.65
C ALA A 82 29.40 -12.37 -4.68
N GLN A 83 29.84 -12.12 -5.92
CA GLN A 83 29.00 -11.66 -7.02
C GLN A 83 27.96 -12.72 -7.43
N ASN A 84 28.35 -13.99 -7.58
CA ASN A 84 27.42 -15.07 -7.95
C ASN A 84 26.19 -15.15 -7.01
N ARG A 85 26.38 -14.87 -5.72
CA ARG A 85 25.29 -14.90 -4.73
C ARG A 85 24.45 -13.63 -4.74
N GLN A 86 25.01 -12.50 -5.15
CA GLN A 86 24.26 -11.27 -5.34
C GLN A 86 23.37 -11.40 -6.59
N ASP A 87 23.91 -11.95 -7.68
CA ASP A 87 23.16 -12.25 -8.90
C ASP A 87 22.03 -13.25 -8.65
N ASP A 88 22.24 -14.27 -7.81
CA ASP A 88 21.19 -15.21 -7.43
C ASP A 88 20.06 -14.54 -6.63
N ARG A 89 20.40 -13.63 -5.70
CA ARG A 89 19.40 -12.84 -4.94
C ARG A 89 18.62 -11.90 -5.86
N ASP A 90 19.32 -11.19 -6.73
CA ASP A 90 18.73 -10.26 -7.69
C ASP A 90 17.81 -11.01 -8.66
N ARG A 91 18.20 -12.22 -9.09
CA ARG A 91 17.36 -13.09 -9.92
C ARG A 91 16.08 -13.55 -9.22
N VAL A 92 16.12 -13.83 -7.91
CA VAL A 92 14.92 -14.17 -7.13
C VAL A 92 14.01 -12.95 -6.99
N SER A 93 14.57 -11.79 -6.64
CA SER A 93 13.83 -10.54 -6.53
C SER A 93 13.12 -10.19 -7.84
N LEU A 94 13.80 -10.34 -8.99
CA LEU A 94 13.20 -10.08 -10.31
C LEU A 94 12.08 -11.05 -10.67
N LYS A 95 12.16 -12.31 -10.23
CA LYS A 95 11.08 -13.29 -10.44
C LYS A 95 9.85 -12.98 -9.61
N GLU A 96 10.05 -12.60 -8.34
CA GLU A 96 8.95 -12.18 -7.48
C GLU A 96 8.26 -10.92 -8.00
N ASP A 97 9.05 -9.93 -8.47
CA ASP A 97 8.50 -8.71 -9.05
C ASP A 97 7.64 -8.98 -10.28
N ARG A 98 8.10 -9.87 -11.18
CA ARG A 98 7.29 -10.34 -12.31
C ARG A 98 5.99 -11.00 -11.88
N GLN A 99 6.03 -11.92 -10.90
CA GLN A 99 4.81 -12.56 -10.40
C GLN A 99 3.85 -11.56 -9.76
N ARG A 100 4.35 -10.55 -9.05
CA ARG A 100 3.52 -9.47 -8.49
C ARG A 100 2.89 -8.65 -9.60
N ALA A 101 3.63 -8.31 -10.64
CA ALA A 101 3.10 -7.58 -11.80
C ALA A 101 1.99 -8.36 -12.52
N GLU A 102 2.16 -9.68 -12.72
CA GLU A 102 1.13 -10.55 -13.29
C GLU A 102 -0.14 -10.57 -12.44
N ARG A 103 -0.01 -10.71 -11.11
CA ARG A 103 -1.15 -10.66 -10.19
C ARG A 103 -1.84 -9.29 -10.18
N ASN A 104 -1.08 -8.21 -10.20
CA ASN A 104 -1.65 -6.86 -10.25
C ASN A 104 -2.43 -6.63 -11.54
N LEU A 105 -1.96 -7.18 -12.67
CA LEU A 105 -2.66 -7.13 -13.94
C LEU A 105 -3.98 -7.92 -13.86
N SER A 106 -3.95 -9.16 -13.32
CA SER A 106 -5.18 -9.94 -13.15
C SER A 106 -6.17 -9.29 -12.19
N ASP A 107 -5.70 -8.68 -11.09
CA ASP A 107 -6.54 -7.98 -10.13
C ASP A 107 -7.18 -6.75 -10.77
N THR A 108 -6.44 -6.03 -11.61
CA THR A 108 -6.95 -4.88 -12.35
C THR A 108 -8.00 -5.32 -13.38
N GLU A 109 -7.77 -6.41 -14.10
CA GLU A 109 -8.75 -6.99 -15.03
C GLU A 109 -10.01 -7.45 -14.30
N TYR A 110 -9.86 -8.10 -13.15
CA TYR A 110 -10.97 -8.53 -12.31
C TYR A 110 -11.80 -7.34 -11.81
N LEU A 111 -11.16 -6.34 -11.22
CA LEU A 111 -11.83 -5.12 -10.77
C LEU A 111 -12.52 -4.38 -11.92
N THR A 112 -11.90 -4.32 -13.10
CA THR A 112 -12.51 -3.69 -14.29
C THR A 112 -13.77 -4.45 -14.73
N ARG A 113 -13.75 -5.78 -14.68
CA ARG A 113 -14.90 -6.61 -15.02
C ARG A 113 -16.03 -6.44 -13.99
N GLU A 114 -15.72 -6.50 -12.72
CA GLU A 114 -16.68 -6.28 -11.62
C GLU A 114 -17.31 -4.87 -11.71
N ILE A 115 -16.52 -3.84 -12.01
CA ILE A 115 -17.05 -2.47 -12.21
C ILE A 115 -17.96 -2.41 -13.44
N ALA A 116 -17.63 -3.11 -14.53
CA ALA A 116 -18.48 -3.15 -15.71
C ALA A 116 -19.83 -3.83 -15.43
N GLU A 117 -19.84 -4.93 -14.68
CA GLU A 117 -21.04 -5.63 -14.24
C GLU A 117 -21.88 -4.75 -13.29
N LEU A 118 -21.25 -4.14 -12.29
CA LEU A 118 -21.88 -3.20 -11.37
C LEU A 118 -22.51 -2.01 -12.11
N ARG A 119 -21.83 -1.47 -13.13
CA ARG A 119 -22.34 -0.38 -13.97
C ARG A 119 -23.60 -0.77 -14.73
N ILE A 120 -23.67 -1.99 -15.26
CA ILE A 120 -24.86 -2.49 -15.96
C ILE A 120 -26.01 -2.63 -14.97
N ALA A 121 -25.78 -3.25 -13.80
CA ALA A 121 -26.79 -3.40 -12.76
C ALA A 121 -27.33 -2.04 -12.27
N LEU A 122 -26.44 -1.07 -12.04
CA LEU A 122 -26.83 0.30 -11.68
C LEU A 122 -27.61 1.01 -12.79
N ARG A 123 -27.29 0.76 -14.06
CA ARG A 123 -27.98 1.36 -15.19
C ARG A 123 -29.43 0.89 -15.30
N ASP A 124 -29.72 -0.37 -14.97
CA ASP A 124 -31.09 -0.88 -14.93
C ASP A 124 -31.90 -0.25 -13.79
N VAL A 125 -31.32 -0.13 -12.59
CA VAL A 125 -32.00 0.46 -11.40
C VAL A 125 -32.15 1.98 -11.50
N ALA A 126 -31.20 2.67 -12.14
CA ALA A 126 -31.17 4.13 -12.26
C ALA A 126 -31.68 4.65 -13.61
N THR A 127 -32.44 3.86 -14.36
CA THR A 127 -33.06 4.39 -15.58
C THR A 127 -33.96 5.56 -15.17
N ARG A 128 -33.70 6.74 -15.74
CA ARG A 128 -34.39 8.00 -15.42
C ARG A 128 -35.91 7.87 -15.42
N ASP A 129 -36.45 6.99 -16.26
CA ASP A 129 -37.87 6.73 -16.35
C ASP A 129 -38.43 5.90 -15.17
N TYR A 130 -37.65 4.98 -14.60
CA TYR A 130 -38.03 4.24 -13.38
C TYR A 130 -38.01 5.14 -12.13
N VAL A 131 -36.93 5.92 -11.96
CA VAL A 131 -36.85 6.89 -10.86
C VAL A 131 -37.97 7.93 -10.99
N ARG A 132 -38.28 8.38 -12.22
CA ARG A 132 -39.38 9.31 -12.47
C ARG A 132 -40.75 8.67 -12.28
N SER A 133 -40.94 7.40 -12.61
CA SER A 133 -42.21 6.71 -12.37
C SER A 133 -42.45 6.50 -10.89
N GLU A 134 -41.42 6.14 -10.12
CA GLU A 134 -41.59 6.01 -8.66
C GLU A 134 -41.79 7.35 -7.96
N LEU A 135 -41.07 8.40 -8.39
CA LEU A 135 -41.32 9.74 -7.86
C LEU A 135 -42.75 10.21 -8.15
N ARG A 136 -43.30 9.87 -9.33
CA ARG A 136 -44.69 10.18 -9.67
C ARG A 136 -45.68 9.32 -8.90
N SER A 137 -45.42 8.01 -8.78
CA SER A 137 -46.22 7.06 -8.02
C SER A 137 -46.41 7.54 -6.57
N VAL A 138 -45.30 7.85 -5.89
CA VAL A 138 -45.31 8.36 -4.52
C VAL A 138 -45.97 9.74 -4.43
N LEU A 139 -45.76 10.62 -5.41
CA LEU A 139 -46.44 11.92 -5.44
C LEU A 139 -47.95 11.79 -5.61
N ASP A 140 -48.42 10.90 -6.48
CA ASP A 140 -49.84 10.62 -6.71
C ASP A 140 -50.47 10.05 -5.43
N GLU A 141 -49.80 9.10 -4.77
CA GLU A 141 -50.25 8.51 -3.50
C GLU A 141 -50.44 9.57 -2.40
N VAL A 142 -49.50 10.51 -2.29
CA VAL A 142 -49.60 11.63 -1.31
C VAL A 142 -50.72 12.60 -1.68
N LEU A 143 -50.91 12.91 -2.96
CA LEU A 143 -51.99 13.78 -3.43
C LEU A 143 -53.37 13.14 -3.23
N GLU A 144 -53.53 11.86 -3.54
CA GLU A 144 -54.78 11.13 -3.34
C GLU A 144 -55.15 11.03 -1.85
N THR A 145 -54.15 10.89 -0.98
CA THR A 145 -54.33 10.96 0.48
C THR A 145 -54.79 12.36 0.94
N ALA A 146 -54.30 13.42 0.31
CA ALA A 146 -54.73 14.80 0.60
C ALA A 146 -56.14 15.10 0.08
N ASP A 147 -56.46 14.69 -1.16
CA ASP A 147 -57.80 14.86 -1.76
C ASP A 147 -58.86 14.02 -1.01
N GLY A 148 -58.50 12.82 -0.57
CA GLY A 148 -59.35 11.98 0.28
C GLY A 148 -59.70 12.63 1.63
N GLN A 149 -58.79 13.44 2.19
CA GLN A 149 -59.08 14.27 3.37
C GLN A 149 -60.07 15.40 3.03
N ASP A 150 -59.94 16.06 1.88
CA ASP A 150 -60.85 17.12 1.45
C ASP A 150 -62.27 16.62 1.12
N VAL A 151 -62.40 15.42 0.52
CA VAL A 151 -63.70 14.79 0.25
C VAL A 151 -64.40 14.36 1.55
N LEU A 152 -63.65 13.88 2.56
CA LEU A 152 -64.19 13.58 3.90
C LEU A 152 -64.66 14.84 4.63
N LEU A 153 -63.98 15.98 4.44
CA LEU A 153 -64.40 17.28 4.98
C LEU A 153 -65.66 17.82 4.28
N GLN A 154 -65.81 17.61 2.97
CA GLN A 154 -66.94 18.13 2.20
C GLN A 154 -68.26 17.37 2.41
N LYS A 155 -68.20 16.07 2.72
CA LYS A 155 -69.39 15.22 2.99
C LYS A 155 -70.09 15.55 4.31
N ARG A 156 -69.52 16.43 5.14
CA ARG A 156 -69.97 16.74 6.50
C ARG A 156 -70.75 18.06 6.64
N LYS A 157 -71.31 18.61 5.55
CA LYS A 157 -72.16 19.82 5.62
C LYS A 157 -73.59 19.49 6.12
N PRO A 158 -74.12 20.17 7.16
CA PRO A 158 -75.40 19.82 7.78
C PRO A 158 -76.60 20.34 6.96
N ARG A 159 -77.69 19.56 6.95
CA ARG A 159 -78.94 19.85 6.25
C ARG A 159 -79.82 20.77 7.12
N LYS A 160 -80.32 21.88 6.56
CA LYS A 160 -81.13 22.91 7.25
C LYS A 160 -82.59 22.44 7.45
N PRO A 161 -83.26 22.68 8.59
CA PRO A 161 -84.66 22.29 8.79
C PRO A 161 -85.61 23.31 8.13
N SER A 162 -86.76 22.82 7.67
CA SER A 162 -87.84 23.59 7.01
C SER A 162 -88.92 23.91 8.02
N ASP A 163 -89.19 25.20 8.25
CA ASP A 163 -90.31 25.66 9.07
C ASP A 163 -91.60 25.74 8.26
N ALA A 164 -92.58 24.92 8.66
CA ALA A 164 -93.99 25.06 8.33
C ALA A 164 -94.68 25.89 9.43
N THR A 165 -95.36 26.94 9.04
CA THR A 165 -96.18 27.81 9.90
C THR A 165 -97.31 27.02 10.57
N THR A 166 -97.53 27.17 11.89
CA THR A 166 -98.81 27.58 12.52
C THR A 166 -98.83 27.40 14.05
N SER A 167 -99.41 28.43 14.68
CA SER A 167 -100.07 28.53 16.00
C SER A 167 -99.26 28.47 17.32
N VAL A 168 -99.29 29.63 18.00
CA VAL A 168 -99.00 29.80 19.42
C VAL A 168 -100.27 29.53 20.23
N PRO A 169 -100.23 28.71 21.30
CA PRO A 169 -101.12 28.88 22.44
C PRO A 169 -100.36 29.53 23.60
N ARG A 170 -100.92 30.65 24.05
CA ARG A 170 -100.56 31.41 25.25
C ARG A 170 -101.01 30.64 26.50
N VAL A 171 -100.11 30.42 27.47
CA VAL A 171 -100.48 30.17 28.88
C VAL A 171 -99.55 30.96 29.82
N GLN A 172 -100.19 31.57 30.81
CA GLN A 172 -99.79 32.64 31.72
C GLN A 172 -98.97 32.11 32.92
N PRO A 173 -98.19 32.93 33.64
CA PRO A 173 -97.28 32.45 34.67
C PRO A 173 -98.00 32.28 36.02
N ALA A 174 -97.74 31.17 36.71
CA ALA A 174 -98.06 31.01 38.13
C ALA A 174 -96.74 30.98 38.90
N GLY A 175 -96.44 32.06 39.61
CA GLY A 175 -95.23 32.20 40.39
C GLY A 175 -95.27 31.43 41.73
N ARG A 176 -94.08 31.14 42.25
CA ARG A 176 -93.77 31.30 43.68
C ARG A 176 -92.26 31.20 43.92
N GLN A 177 -91.73 32.25 44.57
CA GLN A 177 -90.81 32.26 45.71
C GLN A 177 -90.01 30.96 45.93
N SER A 178 -88.69 30.99 46.03
CA SER A 178 -87.87 31.16 47.26
C SER A 178 -86.42 30.91 46.79
N GLN A 179 -85.32 31.52 47.22
CA GLN A 179 -84.85 32.18 48.44
C GLN A 179 -83.82 33.24 48.00
#